data_AF-A0A0L0EPI4-F1
#
_entry.id   AF-A0A0L0EPI4-F1
#
_cell.length_a   1.000
_cell.length_b   1.000
_cell.length_c   1.000
_cell.angle_alpha   90.00
_cell.angle_beta   90.00
_cell.angle_gamma   90.00
#
_symmetry.space_group_name_H-M   'P 1'
#
loop_
_entity.id
_entity.type
_entity.pdbx_description
1 polymer ?
#
loop_
_entity_poly.entity_id
_entity_poly.type
_entity_poly.pdbx_seq_one_letter_code
_entity_poly.pdbx_strand_id
1 'polypeptide(L)'
;MNKSRFKPIRKFHKLTGYLLALQIFAWLLGGLVMSAIPLEMVHGKHLAKRALDNPFSQTDYRADLNHLARSVNGFNTLTFSHFLDQPMIIASGEEHAYFTATGAPFPAPTEAQIRANAQAHFLGDSPVDSAQLLSTGPREVQYRPHIWQVTFADTLSTTLYLDALSGQVITVRSTLWRIFDFFWMLHIMDYDERDDFNNPLLITFAASSVAFCLSGMLLLFQSPPWRRRRQHAR
;
A
#
# COMPACT_ATOMS: atom_id res chain seq x y z
N MET A 1 -55.80 -3.45 12.70
CA MET A 1 -54.46 -3.74 12.10
C MET A 1 -53.52 -4.26 13.17
N ASN A 2 -53.07 -5.52 13.04
CA ASN A 2 -52.36 -6.24 14.09
C ASN A 2 -50.92 -5.71 14.22
N LYS A 3 -50.65 -4.85 15.22
CA LYS A 3 -49.34 -4.21 15.48
C LYS A 3 -48.17 -5.21 15.64
N SER A 4 -48.47 -6.50 15.83
CA SER A 4 -47.51 -7.60 15.94
C SER A 4 -46.70 -7.86 14.66
N ARG A 5 -47.30 -7.73 13.46
CA ARG A 5 -46.61 -8.05 12.18
C ARG A 5 -45.48 -7.07 11.81
N PHE A 6 -45.47 -5.87 12.40
CA PHE A 6 -44.43 -4.86 12.16
C PHE A 6 -43.24 -4.96 13.13
N LYS A 7 -43.32 -5.78 14.19
CA LYS A 7 -42.20 -6.02 15.12
C LYS A 7 -40.93 -6.56 14.43
N PRO A 8 -40.99 -7.58 13.54
CA PRO A 8 -39.79 -8.05 12.84
C PRO A 8 -39.21 -6.98 11.91
N ILE A 9 -40.07 -6.22 11.20
CA ILE A 9 -39.64 -5.13 10.32
C ILE A 9 -38.92 -4.04 11.11
N ARG A 10 -39.44 -3.66 12.28
CA ARG A 10 -38.81 -2.65 13.15
C ARG A 10 -37.49 -3.14 13.74
N LYS A 11 -37.39 -4.43 14.09
CA LYS A 11 -36.14 -5.05 14.56
C LYS A 11 -35.10 -5.10 13.43
N PHE A 12 -35.50 -5.48 12.23
CA PHE A 12 -34.66 -5.49 11.03
C PHE A 12 -34.16 -4.08 10.70
N HIS A 13 -35.07 -3.10 10.59
CA HIS A 13 -34.72 -1.70 10.34
C HIS A 13 -33.78 -1.11 11.39
N LYS A 14 -33.99 -1.44 12.68
CA LYS A 14 -33.09 -1.01 13.75
C LYS A 14 -31.69 -1.63 13.60
N LEU A 15 -31.61 -2.91 13.27
CA LEU A 15 -30.35 -3.62 13.06
C LEU A 15 -29.60 -3.08 11.83
N THR A 16 -30.28 -2.95 10.69
CA THR A 16 -29.68 -2.38 9.47
C THR A 16 -29.30 -0.92 9.67
N GLY A 17 -30.08 -0.16 10.44
CA GLY A 17 -29.74 1.21 10.83
C GLY A 17 -28.43 1.29 11.62
N TYR A 18 -28.18 0.37 12.56
CA TYR A 18 -26.91 0.32 13.28
C TYR A 18 -25.72 -0.06 12.39
N LEU A 19 -25.90 -1.04 11.51
CA LEU A 19 -24.87 -1.43 10.54
C LEU A 19 -24.53 -0.27 9.60
N LEU A 20 -25.54 0.42 9.09
CA LEU A 20 -25.36 1.58 8.22
C LEU A 20 -24.65 2.73 8.96
N ALA A 21 -25.07 3.04 10.19
CA ALA A 21 -24.45 4.10 10.99
C ALA A 21 -22.98 3.80 11.29
N LEU A 22 -22.66 2.53 11.63
CA LEU A 22 -21.29 2.10 11.84
C LEU A 22 -20.45 2.25 10.57
N GLN A 23 -20.99 1.84 9.42
CA GLN A 23 -20.30 1.96 8.14
C GLN A 23 -20.07 3.41 7.73
N ILE A 24 -21.09 4.28 7.88
CA ILE A 24 -20.96 5.72 7.62
C ILE A 24 -19.91 6.34 8.53
N PHE A 25 -19.88 5.96 9.81
CA PHE A 25 -18.86 6.42 10.75
C PHE A 25 -17.46 5.98 10.33
N ALA A 26 -17.28 4.71 9.96
CA ALA A 26 -16.00 4.20 9.46
C ALA A 26 -15.55 4.92 8.19
N TRP A 27 -16.49 5.18 7.26
CA TRP A 27 -16.25 5.93 6.03
C TRP A 27 -15.81 7.37 6.30
N LEU A 28 -16.53 8.11 7.15
CA LEU A 28 -16.18 9.49 7.53
C LEU A 28 -14.85 9.55 8.27
N LEU A 29 -14.63 8.64 9.22
CA LEU A 29 -13.39 8.59 10.00
C LEU A 29 -12.19 8.28 9.10
N GLY A 30 -12.33 7.33 8.18
CA GLY A 30 -11.29 7.01 7.20
C GLY A 30 -10.95 8.21 6.31
N GLY A 31 -11.97 8.90 5.78
CA GLY A 31 -11.78 10.10 4.97
C GLY A 31 -11.10 11.24 5.73
N LEU A 32 -11.47 11.43 7.01
CA LEU A 32 -10.83 12.40 7.90
C LEU A 32 -9.36 12.10 8.13
N VAL A 33 -9.04 10.85 8.51
CA VAL A 33 -7.65 10.43 8.76
C VAL A 33 -6.80 10.58 7.51
N MET A 34 -7.30 10.13 6.36
CA MET A 34 -6.60 10.24 5.08
C MET A 34 -6.40 11.69 4.63
N SER A 35 -7.34 12.58 4.97
CA SER A 35 -7.21 14.02 4.65
C SER A 35 -6.27 14.75 5.61
N ALA A 36 -6.11 14.25 6.84
CA ALA A 36 -5.27 14.84 7.86
C ALA A 36 -3.80 14.40 7.76
N ILE A 37 -3.53 13.22 7.20
CA ILE A 37 -2.17 12.66 7.06
C ILE A 37 -1.67 12.92 5.62
N PRO A 38 -0.60 13.71 5.42
CA PRO A 38 -0.07 13.98 4.08
C PRO A 38 0.41 12.71 3.38
N LEU A 39 0.04 12.55 2.11
CA LEU A 39 0.39 11.37 1.34
C LEU A 39 1.91 11.19 1.20
N GLU A 40 2.70 12.26 1.09
CA GLU A 40 4.17 12.14 1.04
C GLU A 40 4.78 11.47 2.27
N MET A 41 4.16 11.63 3.44
CA MET A 41 4.59 10.97 4.68
C MET A 41 4.26 9.47 4.65
N VAL A 42 3.07 9.12 4.14
CA VAL A 42 2.62 7.74 4.03
C VAL A 42 3.49 6.93 3.07
N HIS A 43 3.90 7.51 1.94
CA HIS A 43 4.73 6.82 0.95
C HIS A 43 6.15 6.52 1.44
N GLY A 44 6.59 7.14 2.54
CA GLY A 44 7.89 6.85 3.15
C GLY A 44 9.11 7.23 2.31
N LYS A 45 8.95 8.09 1.29
CA LYS A 45 10.09 8.58 0.46
C LYS A 45 11.15 9.31 1.29
N HIS A 46 10.73 9.89 2.42
CA HIS A 46 11.60 10.55 3.38
C HIS A 46 12.29 9.57 4.35
N LEU A 47 11.85 8.31 4.41
CA LEU A 47 12.41 7.28 5.30
C LEU A 47 13.57 6.53 4.64
N ALA A 48 13.47 6.26 3.34
CA ALA A 48 14.51 5.58 2.59
C ALA A 48 14.47 5.90 1.10
N LYS A 49 15.64 5.92 0.47
CA LYS A 49 15.77 5.94 -0.99
C LYS A 49 15.60 4.53 -1.53
N ARG A 50 14.81 4.33 -2.60
CA ARG A 50 14.66 3.00 -3.23
C ARG A 50 15.79 2.64 -4.18
N ALA A 51 16.46 3.64 -4.74
CA ALA A 51 17.62 3.48 -5.59
C ALA A 51 18.73 4.40 -5.09
N LEU A 52 19.96 3.92 -5.14
CA LEU A 52 21.17 4.70 -4.91
C LEU A 52 21.81 5.00 -6.26
N ASP A 53 22.59 6.08 -6.31
CA ASP A 53 23.33 6.44 -7.50
C ASP A 53 24.41 5.38 -7.76
N ASN A 54 24.49 4.91 -9.02
CA ASN A 54 25.44 3.89 -9.39
C ASN A 54 26.86 4.49 -9.46
N PRO A 55 27.80 4.07 -8.60
CA PRO A 55 29.15 4.63 -8.60
C PRO A 55 30.02 4.09 -9.75
N PHE A 56 29.57 3.04 -10.43
CA PHE A 56 30.33 2.37 -11.50
C PHE A 56 30.09 3.00 -12.87
N SER A 57 31.15 3.02 -13.68
CA SER A 57 31.12 3.48 -15.06
C SER A 57 30.93 2.31 -16.03
N GLN A 58 30.61 2.60 -17.29
CA GLN A 58 30.40 1.56 -18.31
C GLN A 58 31.59 0.60 -18.47
N THR A 59 32.82 1.07 -18.25
CA THR A 59 34.06 0.28 -18.33
C THR A 59 34.20 -0.78 -17.24
N ASP A 60 33.46 -0.64 -16.13
CA ASP A 60 33.48 -1.59 -15.02
C ASP A 60 32.66 -2.85 -15.35
N TYR A 61 31.77 -2.77 -16.34
CA TYR A 61 30.96 -3.88 -16.82
C TYR A 61 31.62 -4.53 -18.04
N ARG A 62 32.25 -5.69 -17.82
CA ARG A 62 33.08 -6.41 -18.80
C ARG A 62 32.38 -7.64 -19.41
N ALA A 63 31.12 -7.88 -19.04
CA ALA A 63 30.34 -9.00 -19.53
C ALA A 63 30.02 -8.87 -21.03
N ASP A 64 29.92 -10.00 -21.72
CA ASP A 64 29.34 -10.04 -23.06
C ASP A 64 27.81 -9.86 -22.97
N LEU A 65 27.35 -8.64 -23.27
CA LEU A 65 25.94 -8.27 -23.20
C LEU A 65 25.07 -9.09 -24.16
N ASN A 66 25.60 -9.51 -25.32
CA ASN A 66 24.85 -10.33 -26.26
C ASN A 66 24.64 -11.75 -25.73
N HIS A 67 25.65 -12.28 -25.04
CA HIS A 67 25.53 -13.57 -24.36
C HIS A 67 24.48 -13.49 -23.24
N LEU A 68 24.52 -12.43 -22.42
CA LEU A 68 23.53 -12.22 -21.36
C LEU A 68 22.10 -12.11 -21.92
N ALA A 69 21.91 -11.32 -22.98
CA ALA A 69 20.60 -11.17 -23.62
C ALA A 69 20.03 -12.50 -24.14
N ARG A 70 20.88 -13.40 -24.64
CA ARG A 70 20.47 -14.73 -25.11
C ARG A 70 20.21 -15.73 -23.98
N SER A 71 20.75 -15.48 -22.79
CA SER A 71 20.58 -16.36 -21.63
C SER A 71 19.21 -16.24 -20.96
N VAL A 72 18.42 -15.22 -21.31
CA VAL A 72 17.10 -14.94 -20.71
C VAL A 72 15.99 -15.11 -21.75
N ASN A 73 14.95 -15.86 -21.37
CA ASN A 73 13.76 -16.03 -22.20
C ASN A 73 12.95 -14.74 -22.25
N GLY A 74 12.46 -14.38 -23.44
CA GLY A 74 11.68 -13.16 -23.64
C GLY A 74 12.44 -11.88 -23.32
N PHE A 75 13.76 -11.86 -23.57
CA PHE A 75 14.62 -10.71 -23.30
C PHE A 75 14.01 -9.38 -23.79
N ASN A 76 14.07 -8.38 -22.92
CA ASN A 76 13.56 -7.04 -23.18
C ASN A 76 14.64 -5.97 -22.97
N THR A 77 15.32 -5.97 -21.82
CA THR A 77 16.28 -4.91 -21.48
C THR A 77 17.41 -5.38 -20.57
N LEU A 78 18.56 -4.71 -20.67
CA LEU A 78 19.67 -4.79 -19.72
C LEU A 78 19.74 -3.50 -18.91
N THR A 79 19.77 -3.62 -17.59
CA THR A 79 19.94 -2.51 -16.66
C THR A 79 21.23 -2.67 -15.89
N PHE A 80 22.06 -1.64 -15.92
CA PHE A 80 23.29 -1.57 -15.12
C PHE A 80 22.96 -0.97 -13.75
N SER A 81 23.25 -1.73 -12.71
CA SER A 81 22.95 -1.40 -11.32
C SER A 81 24.15 -1.79 -10.45
N HIS A 82 23.97 -1.68 -9.14
CA HIS A 82 24.95 -2.14 -8.18
C HIS A 82 24.24 -2.67 -6.93
N PHE A 83 24.97 -3.49 -6.18
CA PHE A 83 24.59 -3.91 -4.85
C PHE A 83 25.79 -3.69 -3.95
N LEU A 84 25.67 -2.78 -2.96
CA LEU A 84 26.82 -2.28 -2.20
C LEU A 84 27.94 -1.84 -3.15
N ASP A 85 29.18 -2.27 -2.90
CA ASP A 85 30.36 -1.99 -3.72
C ASP A 85 30.55 -3.01 -4.86
N GLN A 86 29.47 -3.66 -5.32
CA GLN A 86 29.54 -4.66 -6.40
C GLN A 86 28.68 -4.23 -7.60
N PRO A 87 29.27 -4.14 -8.82
CA PRO A 87 28.50 -3.88 -10.03
C PRO A 87 27.63 -5.09 -10.39
N MET A 88 26.37 -4.81 -10.74
CA MET A 88 25.37 -5.82 -11.08
C MET A 88 24.71 -5.47 -12.41
N ILE A 89 24.50 -6.47 -13.25
CA ILE A 89 23.75 -6.37 -14.51
C ILE A 89 22.45 -7.14 -14.32
N ILE A 90 21.34 -6.47 -14.60
CA ILE A 90 19.99 -7.06 -14.53
C ILE A 90 19.52 -7.28 -15.95
N ALA A 91 19.28 -8.53 -16.32
CA ALA A 91 18.63 -8.88 -17.56
C ALA A 91 17.14 -9.12 -17.29
N SER A 92 16.30 -8.31 -17.92
CA SER A 92 14.85 -8.43 -17.81
C SER A 92 14.30 -9.16 -19.03
N GLY A 93 13.59 -10.25 -18.81
CA GLY A 93 12.74 -10.91 -19.79
C GLY A 93 11.42 -11.32 -19.17
N GLU A 94 11.00 -12.57 -19.36
CA GLU A 94 9.87 -13.16 -18.62
C GLU A 94 10.15 -13.21 -17.11
N GLU A 95 11.39 -13.51 -16.75
CA GLU A 95 11.93 -13.41 -15.39
C GLU A 95 13.17 -12.52 -15.39
N HIS A 96 13.52 -11.99 -14.21
CA HIS A 96 14.75 -11.24 -14.03
C HIS A 96 15.91 -12.19 -13.71
N ALA A 97 17.02 -12.02 -14.43
CA ALA A 97 18.28 -12.67 -14.13
C ALA A 97 19.33 -11.62 -13.71
N TYR A 98 20.14 -11.98 -12.72
CA TYR A 98 21.13 -11.09 -12.12
C TYR A 98 22.53 -11.63 -12.38
N PHE A 99 23.40 -10.75 -12.88
CA PHE A 99 24.76 -11.10 -13.23
C PHE A 99 25.75 -10.12 -12.60
N THR A 100 26.94 -10.61 -12.32
CA THR A 100 28.09 -9.78 -11.95
C THR A 100 28.60 -8.98 -13.15
N ALA A 101 29.49 -8.01 -12.93
CA ALA A 101 30.15 -7.28 -14.01
C ALA A 101 30.88 -8.14 -15.05
N THR A 102 31.27 -9.38 -14.73
CA THR A 102 31.93 -10.29 -15.68
C THR A 102 30.95 -11.19 -16.43
N GLY A 103 29.66 -11.15 -16.08
CA GLY A 103 28.61 -11.96 -16.70
C GLY A 103 28.36 -13.30 -16.01
N ALA A 104 29.07 -13.61 -14.92
CA ALA A 104 28.74 -14.76 -14.07
C ALA A 104 27.44 -14.49 -13.27
N PRO A 105 26.67 -15.53 -12.90
CA PRO A 105 25.48 -15.37 -12.05
C PRO A 105 25.80 -14.61 -10.76
N PHE A 106 24.94 -13.66 -10.38
CA PHE A 106 25.10 -12.90 -9.16
C PHE A 106 24.78 -13.78 -7.94
N PRO A 107 25.66 -13.88 -6.93
CA PRO A 107 25.39 -14.67 -5.74
C PRO A 107 24.29 -14.02 -4.89
N ALA A 108 23.38 -14.83 -4.34
CA ALA A 108 22.35 -14.33 -3.44
C ALA A 108 22.99 -13.64 -2.22
N PRO A 109 22.59 -12.39 -1.89
CA PRO A 109 23.13 -11.66 -0.76
C PRO A 109 22.95 -12.39 0.57
N THR A 110 23.99 -12.33 1.40
CA THR A 110 23.92 -12.78 2.80
C THR A 110 23.10 -11.82 3.64
N GLU A 111 22.60 -12.27 4.80
CA GLU A 111 21.89 -11.41 5.76
C GLU A 111 22.72 -10.18 6.14
N ALA A 112 24.03 -10.35 6.38
CA ALA A 112 24.91 -9.24 6.73
C ALA A 112 24.98 -8.17 5.62
N GLN A 113 25.06 -8.60 4.35
CA GLN A 113 25.04 -7.70 3.20
C GLN A 113 23.68 -7.02 3.03
N ILE A 114 22.57 -7.73 3.27
CA ILE A 114 21.22 -7.16 3.22
C ILE A 114 21.03 -6.10 4.30
N ARG A 115 21.51 -6.35 5.53
CA ARG A 115 21.47 -5.36 6.61
C ARG A 115 22.28 -4.11 6.25
N ALA A 116 23.49 -4.29 5.71
CA ALA A 116 24.33 -3.18 5.24
C ALA A 116 23.65 -2.40 4.11
N ASN A 117 23.06 -3.09 3.14
CA ASN A 117 22.39 -2.45 2.01
C ASN A 117 21.16 -1.68 2.47
N ALA A 118 20.31 -2.29 3.30
CA ALA A 118 19.15 -1.62 3.88
C ALA A 118 19.57 -0.35 4.66
N GLN A 119 20.65 -0.40 5.44
CA GLN A 119 21.16 0.76 6.16
C GLN A 119 21.63 1.87 5.21
N ALA A 120 22.28 1.53 4.09
CA ALA A 120 22.71 2.52 3.09
C ALA A 120 21.53 3.22 2.39
N HIS A 121 20.39 2.53 2.26
CA HIS A 121 19.17 3.07 1.68
C HIS A 121 18.34 3.90 2.68
N PHE A 122 18.46 3.62 3.98
CA PHE A 122 17.73 4.30 5.04
C PHE A 122 18.25 5.72 5.26
N LEU A 123 17.34 6.69 5.40
CA LEU A 123 17.66 8.11 5.57
C LEU A 123 17.68 8.55 7.04
N GLY A 124 17.29 7.68 7.96
CA GLY A 124 17.38 7.94 9.40
C GLY A 124 18.65 7.37 10.04
N ASP A 125 18.83 7.65 11.32
CA ASP A 125 20.04 7.27 12.09
C ASP A 125 19.84 6.01 12.94
N SER A 126 18.63 5.45 12.98
CA SER A 126 18.33 4.23 13.74
C SER A 126 19.04 3.01 13.15
N PRO A 127 19.53 2.08 13.99
CA PRO A 127 20.10 0.83 13.53
C PRO A 127 19.02 -0.14 13.03
N VAL A 128 19.43 -1.11 12.23
CA VAL A 128 18.62 -2.29 11.91
C VAL A 128 18.34 -3.08 13.18
N ASP A 129 17.05 -3.27 13.46
CA ASP A 129 16.54 -4.11 14.56
C ASP A 129 16.57 -5.59 14.17
N SER A 130 16.00 -5.93 13.02
CA SER A 130 15.90 -7.31 12.53
C SER A 130 15.98 -7.40 11.00
N ALA A 131 16.51 -8.53 10.51
CA ALA A 131 16.50 -8.90 9.10
C ALA A 131 16.07 -10.35 8.97
N GLN A 132 15.02 -10.63 8.20
CA GLN A 132 14.46 -11.97 8.06
C GLN A 132 14.19 -12.30 6.59
N LEU A 133 14.61 -13.48 6.16
CA LEU A 133 14.26 -14.02 4.86
C LEU A 133 12.89 -14.66 4.95
N LEU A 134 11.95 -14.17 4.14
CA LEU A 134 10.59 -14.67 4.06
C LEU A 134 10.42 -15.49 2.77
N SER A 135 9.90 -16.70 2.92
CA SER A 135 9.49 -17.53 1.77
C SER A 135 8.36 -16.87 1.00
N THR A 136 7.45 -16.21 1.72
CA THR A 136 6.30 -15.48 1.17
C THR A 136 6.14 -14.19 1.94
N GLY A 137 6.19 -13.07 1.22
CA GLY A 137 6.02 -11.75 1.80
C GLY A 137 4.59 -11.51 2.33
N PRO A 138 4.41 -10.49 3.17
CA PRO A 138 3.07 -10.04 3.55
C PRO A 138 2.34 -9.37 2.37
N ARG A 139 1.05 -9.08 2.57
CA ARG A 139 0.22 -8.42 1.55
C ARG A 139 0.77 -7.06 1.11
N GLU A 140 1.47 -6.32 1.98
CA GLU A 140 2.06 -5.01 1.64
C GLU A 140 3.12 -5.07 0.51
N VAL A 141 3.55 -6.27 0.14
CA VAL A 141 4.41 -6.60 -1.00
C VAL A 141 3.77 -7.66 -1.91
N GLN A 142 2.43 -7.74 -1.92
CA GLN A 142 1.64 -8.62 -2.79
C GLN A 142 2.04 -10.09 -2.72
N TYR A 143 2.38 -10.57 -1.51
CA TYR A 143 2.76 -11.97 -1.29
C TYR A 143 3.96 -12.45 -2.13
N ARG A 144 4.83 -11.53 -2.57
CA ARG A 144 6.03 -11.85 -3.34
C ARG A 144 6.88 -12.90 -2.62
N PRO A 145 7.32 -13.95 -3.31
CA PRO A 145 8.14 -14.98 -2.70
C PRO A 145 9.59 -14.52 -2.55
N HIS A 146 10.33 -15.17 -1.65
CA HIS A 146 11.78 -14.99 -1.46
C HIS A 146 12.20 -13.51 -1.34
N ILE A 147 11.78 -12.88 -0.25
CA ILE A 147 12.13 -11.48 0.03
C ILE A 147 12.77 -11.37 1.41
N TRP A 148 13.64 -10.38 1.56
CA TRP A 148 14.11 -9.95 2.87
C TRP A 148 13.19 -8.87 3.43
N GLN A 149 12.81 -9.03 4.69
CA GLN A 149 12.20 -7.99 5.50
C GLN A 149 13.25 -7.46 6.47
N VAL A 150 13.59 -6.17 6.36
CA VAL A 150 14.51 -5.49 7.27
C VAL A 150 13.75 -4.41 8.03
N THR A 151 13.74 -4.51 9.35
CA THR A 151 13.05 -3.56 10.24
C THR A 151 14.07 -2.71 11.00
N PHE A 152 13.78 -1.41 11.14
CA PHE A 152 14.61 -0.45 11.84
C PHE A 152 14.05 -0.13 13.23
N ALA A 153 14.95 0.17 14.17
CA ALA A 153 14.61 0.60 15.54
C ALA A 153 14.30 2.12 15.59
N ASP A 154 13.44 2.60 14.70
CA ASP A 154 12.95 3.99 14.68
C ASP A 154 11.53 4.09 15.24
N THR A 155 11.05 5.32 15.43
CA THR A 155 9.73 5.58 16.03
C THR A 155 8.57 5.08 15.18
N LEU A 156 8.78 4.90 13.87
CA LEU A 156 7.76 4.44 12.93
C LEU A 156 7.91 2.96 12.57
N SER A 157 8.88 2.24 13.13
CA SER A 157 9.21 0.86 12.76
C SER A 157 9.29 0.68 11.25
N THR A 158 10.12 1.51 10.62
CA THR A 158 10.37 1.51 9.19
C THR A 158 10.82 0.12 8.76
N THR A 159 10.20 -0.38 7.69
CA THR A 159 10.44 -1.72 7.14
C THR A 159 10.82 -1.59 5.68
N LEU A 160 12.00 -2.07 5.32
CA LEU A 160 12.45 -2.19 3.93
C LEU A 160 12.26 -3.64 3.49
N TYR A 161 11.63 -3.81 2.33
CA TYR A 161 11.55 -5.11 1.66
C TYR A 161 12.55 -5.14 0.52
N LEU A 162 13.41 -6.15 0.51
CA LEU A 162 14.43 -6.32 -0.51
C LEU A 162 14.26 -7.66 -1.20
N ASP A 163 14.60 -7.71 -2.49
CA ASP A 163 14.63 -8.94 -3.27
C ASP A 163 15.74 -9.88 -2.76
N ALA A 164 15.47 -11.18 -2.59
CA ALA A 164 16.46 -12.09 -2.02
C ALA A 164 17.60 -12.46 -2.95
N LEU A 165 17.46 -12.27 -4.27
CA LEU A 165 18.47 -12.64 -5.25
C LEU A 165 19.40 -11.47 -5.57
N SER A 166 18.85 -10.26 -5.67
CA SER A 166 19.57 -9.05 -6.07
C SER A 166 19.85 -8.09 -4.92
N GLY A 167 19.12 -8.22 -3.81
CA GLY A 167 19.19 -7.27 -2.70
C GLY A 167 18.61 -5.90 -3.01
N GLN A 168 17.91 -5.71 -4.13
CA GLN A 168 17.27 -4.44 -4.48
C GLN A 168 16.09 -4.13 -3.57
N VAL A 169 15.93 -2.86 -3.20
CA VAL A 169 14.78 -2.40 -2.41
C VAL A 169 13.53 -2.42 -3.28
N ILE A 170 12.61 -3.33 -2.95
CA ILE A 170 11.28 -3.45 -3.58
C ILE A 170 10.40 -2.28 -3.11
N THR A 171 10.32 -2.11 -1.78
CA THR A 171 9.44 -1.10 -1.21
C THR A 171 9.81 -0.73 0.22
N VAL A 172 9.30 0.41 0.65
CA VAL A 172 9.47 0.96 1.99
C VAL A 172 8.09 1.03 2.65
N ARG A 173 7.98 0.55 3.88
CA ARG A 173 6.76 0.55 4.70
C ARG A 173 7.08 1.10 6.08
N SER A 174 6.03 1.52 6.78
CA SER A 174 6.14 2.03 8.15
C SER A 174 4.83 1.79 8.89
N THR A 175 4.84 1.96 10.20
CA THR A 175 3.62 1.94 11.02
C THR A 175 2.62 2.99 10.56
N LEU A 176 3.08 4.17 10.15
CA LEU A 176 2.20 5.21 9.59
C LEU A 176 1.49 4.72 8.32
N TRP A 177 2.21 4.04 7.43
CA TRP A 177 1.61 3.44 6.24
C TRP A 177 0.55 2.39 6.60
N ARG A 178 0.81 1.54 7.60
CA ARG A 178 -0.14 0.49 8.04
C ARG A 178 -1.40 1.08 8.67
N ILE A 179 -1.28 2.17 9.41
CA ILE A 179 -2.43 2.94 9.92
C ILE A 179 -3.23 3.50 8.76
N PHE A 180 -2.56 4.13 7.79
CA PHE A 180 -3.21 4.68 6.60
C PHE A 180 -3.95 3.58 5.81
N ASP A 181 -3.31 2.44 5.55
CA ASP A 181 -3.89 1.29 4.86
C ASP A 181 -5.12 0.72 5.59
N PHE A 182 -5.11 0.69 6.92
CA PHE A 182 -6.28 0.27 7.71
C PHE A 182 -7.46 1.21 7.53
N PHE A 183 -7.25 2.53 7.55
CA PHE A 183 -8.33 3.49 7.32
C PHE A 183 -8.77 3.56 5.86
N TRP A 184 -7.83 3.32 4.93
CA TRP A 184 -8.11 3.13 3.51
C TRP A 184 -9.10 1.98 3.31
N MET A 185 -8.84 0.80 3.89
CA MET A 185 -9.77 -0.36 3.91
C MET A 185 -11.20 0.05 4.25
N LEU A 186 -11.34 0.76 5.38
CA LEU A 186 -12.65 1.16 5.92
C LEU A 186 -13.35 2.16 5.00
N HIS A 187 -12.57 3.07 4.41
CA HIS A 187 -13.09 4.12 3.55
C HIS A 187 -13.52 3.59 2.18
N ILE A 188 -12.75 2.69 1.58
CA ILE A 188 -13.07 2.12 0.26
C ILE A 188 -13.95 0.87 0.34
N MET A 189 -14.23 0.39 1.57
CA MET A 189 -15.06 -0.79 1.85
C MET A 189 -14.57 -2.07 1.18
N ASP A 190 -13.29 -2.12 0.81
CA ASP A 190 -12.62 -3.31 0.33
C ASP A 190 -11.87 -3.95 1.51
N TYR A 191 -12.45 -5.01 2.05
CA TYR A 191 -11.96 -5.67 3.26
C TYR A 191 -10.96 -6.79 2.99
N ASP A 192 -10.75 -7.15 1.72
CA ASP A 192 -9.93 -8.29 1.32
C ASP A 192 -8.59 -7.79 0.76
N GLU A 193 -8.62 -7.23 -0.45
CA GLU A 193 -7.43 -6.87 -1.23
C GLU A 193 -6.89 -5.48 -0.82
N ARG A 194 -7.80 -4.57 -0.42
CA ARG A 194 -7.56 -3.17 -0.05
C ARG A 194 -6.98 -2.31 -1.18
N ASP A 195 -7.26 -2.67 -2.42
CA ASP A 195 -6.77 -1.94 -3.59
C ASP A 195 -7.90 -1.56 -4.57
N ASP A 196 -9.04 -2.26 -4.55
CA ASP A 196 -10.15 -2.01 -5.46
C ASP A 196 -11.12 -0.94 -4.94
N PHE A 197 -10.90 0.29 -5.39
CA PHE A 197 -11.82 1.40 -5.16
C PHE A 197 -13.16 1.26 -5.92
N ASN A 198 -13.25 0.40 -6.94
CA ASN A 198 -14.44 0.27 -7.79
C ASN A 198 -15.26 -1.00 -7.47
N ASN A 199 -15.23 -1.45 -6.22
CA ASN A 199 -15.92 -2.66 -5.82
C ASN A 199 -17.46 -2.45 -5.70
N PRO A 200 -18.28 -3.50 -5.96
CA PRO A 200 -19.74 -3.40 -5.93
C PRO A 200 -20.34 -2.93 -4.60
N LEU A 201 -19.67 -3.27 -3.49
CA LEU A 201 -20.12 -2.93 -2.14
C LEU A 201 -20.05 -1.41 -1.92
N LEU A 202 -18.91 -0.79 -2.26
CA LEU A 202 -18.74 0.67 -2.18
C LEU A 202 -19.71 1.40 -3.11
N ILE A 203 -19.84 0.94 -4.36
CA ILE A 203 -20.74 1.56 -5.34
C ILE A 203 -22.19 1.55 -4.84
N THR A 204 -22.67 0.42 -4.32
CA THR A 204 -24.03 0.28 -3.80
C THR A 204 -24.26 1.19 -2.60
N PHE A 205 -23.28 1.27 -1.70
CA PHE A 205 -23.34 2.13 -0.53
C PHE A 205 -23.32 3.63 -0.91
N ALA A 206 -22.46 4.03 -1.84
CA ALA A 206 -22.37 5.38 -2.35
C ALA A 206 -23.67 5.81 -3.06
N ALA A 207 -24.21 4.97 -3.95
CA ALA A 207 -25.49 5.23 -4.63
C ALA A 207 -26.65 5.38 -3.64
N SER A 208 -26.72 4.49 -2.64
CA SER A 208 -27.74 4.56 -1.58
C SER A 208 -27.60 5.84 -0.75
N SER A 209 -26.37 6.26 -0.45
CA SER A 209 -26.08 7.48 0.29
C SER A 209 -26.47 8.74 -0.50
N VAL A 210 -26.19 8.78 -1.81
CA VAL A 210 -26.64 9.88 -2.69
C VAL A 210 -28.16 9.97 -2.73
N ALA A 211 -28.86 8.84 -2.92
CA ALA A 211 -30.32 8.80 -2.91
C ALA A 211 -30.90 9.30 -1.56
N PHE A 212 -30.30 8.87 -0.45
CA PHE A 212 -30.67 9.34 0.88
C PHE A 212 -30.47 10.85 1.05
N CYS A 213 -29.31 11.39 0.65
CA CYS A 213 -29.03 12.83 0.70
C CYS A 213 -30.01 13.65 -0.16
N LEU A 214 -30.31 13.21 -1.38
CA LEU A 214 -31.29 13.87 -2.25
C LEU A 214 -32.69 13.87 -1.60
N SER A 215 -33.10 12.76 -0.99
CA SER A 215 -34.38 12.68 -0.29
C SER A 215 -34.46 13.67 0.88
N GLY A 216 -33.40 13.80 1.68
CA GLY A 216 -33.32 14.77 2.78
C GLY A 216 -33.36 16.22 2.28
N MET A 217 -32.66 16.50 1.19
CA MET A 217 -32.64 17.83 0.57
C MET A 217 -34.03 18.23 0.04
N LEU A 218 -34.75 17.31 -0.61
CA LEU A 218 -36.14 17.54 -1.04
C LEU A 218 -37.06 17.84 0.15
N LEU A 219 -36.93 17.11 1.25
CA LEU A 219 -37.73 17.37 2.47
C LEU A 219 -37.45 18.76 3.07
N LEU A 220 -36.19 19.19 3.08
CA LEU A 220 -35.80 20.53 3.53
C LEU A 220 -36.41 21.64 2.66
N PHE A 221 -36.48 21.44 1.34
CA PHE A 221 -37.16 22.40 0.45
C PHE A 221 -38.67 22.43 0.64
N GLN A 222 -39.29 21.27 0.92
CA GLN A 222 -40.74 21.19 1.16
C GLN A 222 -41.18 21.80 2.50
N SER A 223 -40.35 21.68 3.55
CA SER A 223 -40.63 22.22 4.87
C SER A 223 -39.41 22.94 5.44
N PRO A 224 -39.08 24.13 4.92
CA PRO A 224 -37.85 24.79 5.30
C PRO A 224 -37.88 25.20 6.78
N PRO A 225 -36.86 24.88 7.59
CA PRO A 225 -36.88 25.11 9.04
C PRO A 225 -36.98 26.60 9.41
N TRP A 226 -36.57 27.49 8.50
CA TRP A 226 -36.74 28.95 8.62
C TRP A 226 -38.17 29.44 8.37
N ARG A 227 -39.06 28.62 7.82
CA ARG A 227 -40.48 28.93 7.65
C ARG A 227 -41.21 28.60 8.96
N ARG A 228 -40.97 29.39 10.01
CA ARG A 228 -41.73 29.31 11.27
C ARG A 228 -43.22 29.31 10.94
N ARG A 229 -43.95 28.28 11.38
CA ARG A 229 -45.41 28.28 11.38
C ARG A 229 -45.84 29.53 12.15
N ARG A 230 -46.49 30.47 11.47
CA ARG A 230 -47.32 31.48 12.15
C ARG A 230 -48.32 30.69 12.98
N GLN A 231 -48.13 30.66 14.30
CA GLN A 231 -49.13 30.15 15.21
C GLN A 231 -50.37 31.01 14.96
N HIS A 232 -51.45 30.40 14.47
CA HIS A 232 -52.75 31.04 14.48
C HIS A 232 -53.09 31.32 15.94
N ALA A 233 -52.95 32.59 16.35
CA ALA A 233 -53.61 33.11 17.54
C ALA A 233 -55.11 32.88 17.34
N ARG A 234 -55.72 32.16 18.29
CA ARG A 234 -57.17 32.13 18.48
C ARG A 234 -57.58 33.34 19.29
#